data_AF-A0A946JPA2-F1
#
_entry.id   AF-A0A946JPA2-F1
#
_cell.length_a   1.000
_cell.length_b   1.000
_cell.length_c   1.000
_cell.angle_alpha   90.00
_cell.angle_beta   90.00
_cell.angle_gamma   90.00
#
_symmetry.space_group_name_H-M   'P 1'
#
loop_
_entity.id
_entity.type
_entity.pdbx_description
1 polymer ?
#
loop_
_entity_poly.entity_id
_entity_poly.type
_entity_poly.pdbx_seq_one_letter_code
_entity_poly.pdbx_strand_id
1 'polypeptide(L)'
;GMDDAILTGGIKAFEDAGKIMGEDIVAIGAVCNGNRNLFNDGKQYGTTLQSPLHEGQLAIKLVDEYITTGALKKFINFTPNPPISIENIDTSALQGYDGKLYSIKELCTGNW
;
A
#
# COMPACT_ATOMS: atom_id res chain seq x y z
N GLY A 1 0.58 -5.22 9.71
CA GLY A 1 1.20 -4.24 8.79
C GLY A 1 2.59 -3.99 9.30
N MET A 2 3.62 -4.31 8.52
CA MET A 2 5.01 -4.32 8.99
C MET A 2 5.81 -3.15 8.41
N ASP A 3 5.47 -2.64 7.22
CA ASP A 3 6.50 -1.91 6.45
C ASP A 3 6.57 -0.41 6.75
N ASP A 4 5.48 0.35 6.61
CA ASP A 4 5.53 1.79 6.94
C ASP A 4 5.53 2.04 8.46
N ALA A 5 5.16 1.03 9.26
CA ALA A 5 5.36 1.06 10.70
C ALA A 5 6.84 1.03 11.08
N ILE A 6 7.68 0.27 10.36
CA ILE A 6 9.15 0.27 10.58
C ILE A 6 9.75 1.63 10.21
N LEU A 7 9.23 2.28 9.16
CA LEU A 7 9.69 3.61 8.73
C LEU A 7 9.58 4.65 9.86
N THR A 8 8.58 4.53 10.75
CA THR A 8 8.43 5.44 11.89
C THR A 8 9.66 5.50 12.78
N GLY A 9 10.32 4.36 13.04
CA GLY A 9 11.52 4.30 13.85
C GLY A 9 12.72 4.97 13.18
N GLY A 10 12.85 4.80 11.86
CA GLY A 10 13.88 5.47 11.07
C GLY A 10 13.69 6.99 11.04
N ILE A 11 12.46 7.45 10.79
CA ILE A 11 12.10 8.87 10.85
C ILE A 11 12.45 9.45 12.22
N LYS A 12 12.04 8.79 13.30
CA LYS A 12 12.30 9.25 14.66
C LYS A 12 13.81 9.39 14.95
N ALA A 13 14.62 8.43 14.50
CA ALA A 13 16.07 8.50 14.66
C ALA A 13 16.70 9.70 13.94
N PHE A 14 16.21 10.05 12.75
CA PHE A 14 16.67 11.25 12.03
C PHE A 14 16.24 12.54 12.73
N GLU A 15 14.99 12.60 13.20
CA GLU A 15 14.49 13.74 13.98
C GLU A 15 15.29 13.93 15.28
N ASP A 16 15.62 12.86 15.99
CA ASP A 16 16.45 12.89 17.20
C ASP A 16 17.89 13.33 16.92
N ALA A 17 18.38 13.11 15.69
CA ALA A 17 19.66 13.63 15.21
C ALA A 17 19.59 15.09 14.71
N GLY A 18 18.45 15.76 14.86
CA GLY A 18 18.23 17.15 14.45
C GLY A 18 18.02 17.34 12.95
N LYS A 19 17.62 16.28 12.21
CA LYS A 19 17.27 16.37 10.79
C LYS A 19 15.82 16.75 10.59
N ILE A 20 15.55 17.51 9.53
CA ILE A 20 14.21 17.91 9.12
C ILE A 20 13.75 16.97 7.99
N MET A 21 12.70 16.17 8.26
CA MET A 21 12.10 15.32 7.24
C MET A 21 11.47 16.16 6.13
N GLY A 22 11.60 15.72 4.88
CA GLY A 22 11.14 16.46 3.70
C GLY A 22 12.10 17.55 3.21
N GLU A 23 13.08 17.95 4.03
CA GLU A 23 14.13 18.91 3.65
C GLU A 23 15.50 18.22 3.59
N ASP A 24 15.99 17.73 4.74
CA ASP A 24 17.27 17.03 4.84
C ASP A 24 17.17 15.57 4.37
N ILE A 25 16.02 14.94 4.61
CA ILE A 25 15.79 13.50 4.39
C ILE A 25 14.46 13.28 3.69
N VAL A 26 14.50 12.56 2.56
CA VAL A 26 13.29 12.07 1.87
C VAL A 26 13.03 10.63 2.32
N ALA A 27 11.89 10.41 2.97
CA ALA A 27 11.48 9.08 3.41
C ALA A 27 10.57 8.40 2.38
N ILE A 28 10.90 7.16 2.03
CA ILE A 28 10.12 6.27 1.17
C ILE A 28 9.84 4.98 1.94
N GLY A 29 8.55 4.69 2.12
CA GLY A 29 8.07 3.45 2.70
C GLY A 29 7.98 2.33 1.67
N ALA A 30 7.47 1.18 2.11
CA ALA A 30 7.24 0.05 1.24
C ALA A 30 5.78 -0.37 1.17
N VAL A 31 4.96 -0.17 2.20
CA VAL A 31 3.53 -0.52 2.14
C VAL A 31 2.70 0.47 2.94
N CYS A 32 1.79 1.18 2.26
CA CYS A 32 0.95 2.22 2.86
C CYS A 32 -0.02 1.73 3.96
N ASN A 33 -0.16 0.41 4.16
CA ASN A 33 -0.98 -0.14 5.24
C ASN A 33 -0.23 -0.06 6.58
N GLY A 34 -0.74 0.76 7.51
CA GLY A 34 -0.28 0.77 8.89
C GLY A 34 -0.02 2.15 9.48
N ASN A 35 0.29 3.17 8.66
CA ASN A 35 0.51 4.52 9.19
C ASN A 35 0.37 5.65 8.13
N ARG A 36 -0.87 5.92 7.68
CA ARG A 36 -1.14 7.04 6.76
C ARG A 36 -0.77 8.41 7.34
N ASN A 37 -0.68 8.55 8.66
CA ASN A 37 -0.35 9.83 9.29
C ASN A 37 1.03 10.33 8.85
N LEU A 38 1.98 9.46 8.49
CA LEU A 38 3.27 9.88 7.95
C LEU A 38 3.16 10.69 6.65
N PHE A 39 2.20 10.37 5.78
CA PHE A 39 1.90 11.18 4.59
C PHE A 39 1.24 12.50 4.97
N ASN A 40 0.26 12.47 5.88
CA ASN A 40 -0.46 13.67 6.33
C ASN A 40 0.45 14.68 7.04
N ASP A 41 1.42 14.18 7.80
CA ASP A 41 2.39 14.97 8.56
C ASP A 41 3.57 15.44 7.69
N GLY A 42 3.59 15.09 6.39
CA GLY A 42 4.67 15.43 5.47
C GLY A 42 5.99 14.69 5.73
N LYS A 43 5.99 13.70 6.63
CA LYS A 43 7.21 12.95 7.03
C LYS A 43 7.58 11.85 6.06
N GLN A 44 6.66 11.43 5.19
CA GLN A 44 6.86 10.41 4.17
C GLN A 44 6.42 10.94 2.80
N TYR A 45 7.32 10.84 1.82
CA TYR A 45 7.06 11.30 0.46
C TYR A 45 6.30 10.27 -0.37
N GLY A 46 6.67 8.99 -0.21
CA GLY A 46 6.13 7.91 -1.03
C GLY A 46 6.19 6.53 -0.37
N THR A 47 5.52 5.58 -0.99
CA THR A 47 5.43 4.16 -0.59
C THR A 47 4.91 3.32 -1.76
N THR A 48 4.61 2.05 -1.53
CA THR A 48 3.85 1.24 -2.50
C THR A 48 2.50 0.78 -1.92
N LEU A 49 1.52 0.54 -2.80
CA LEU A 49 0.18 0.09 -2.43
C LEU A 49 0.12 -1.44 -2.43
N GLN A 50 0.30 -2.05 -1.26
CA GLN A 50 -0.21 -3.41 -1.05
C GLN A 50 -1.70 -3.32 -0.70
N SER A 51 -2.57 -4.08 -1.38
CA SER A 51 -4.01 -4.02 -1.12
C SER A 51 -4.56 -5.38 -0.66
N PRO A 52 -4.81 -5.55 0.65
CA PRO A 52 -5.44 -6.76 1.18
C PRO A 52 -6.81 -7.06 0.55
N LEU A 53 -7.55 -6.02 0.15
CA LEU A 53 -8.81 -6.17 -0.57
C LEU A 53 -8.60 -6.88 -1.92
N HIS A 54 -7.63 -6.45 -2.72
CA HIS A 54 -7.35 -7.06 -4.02
C HIS A 54 -6.80 -8.47 -3.87
N GLU A 55 -5.95 -8.70 -2.86
CA GLU A 55 -5.45 -10.04 -2.52
C GLU A 55 -6.59 -10.99 -2.17
N GLY A 56 -7.54 -10.56 -1.33
CA GLY A 56 -8.72 -11.34 -0.97
C GLY A 56 -9.65 -11.62 -2.15
N GLN A 57 -9.94 -10.61 -2.96
CA GLN A 57 -10.77 -10.79 -4.17
C GLN A 57 -10.12 -11.75 -5.17
N LEU A 58 -8.80 -11.64 -5.40
CA LEU A 58 -8.07 -12.54 -6.28
C LEU A 58 -8.09 -13.97 -5.74
N ALA A 59 -7.87 -14.16 -4.43
CA ALA A 59 -7.89 -15.49 -3.81
C ALA A 59 -9.24 -16.20 -4.03
N ILE A 60 -10.37 -15.51 -3.82
CA ILE A 60 -11.71 -16.07 -4.06
C ILE A 60 -11.89 -16.46 -5.53
N LYS A 61 -11.47 -15.59 -6.46
CA LYS A 61 -11.56 -15.85 -7.90
C LYS A 61 -10.76 -17.08 -8.33
N LEU A 62 -9.57 -17.28 -7.77
CA LEU A 62 -8.73 -18.45 -8.07
C LEU A 62 -9.33 -19.74 -7.50
N VAL A 63 -9.92 -19.68 -6.30
CA VAL A 63 -10.63 -20.83 -5.72
C VAL A 63 -11.82 -21.23 -6.60
N ASP A 64 -12.61 -20.26 -7.06
CA ASP A 64 -13.74 -20.50 -7.98
C ASP A 64 -13.28 -21.11 -9.32
N GLU A 65 -12.20 -20.60 -9.90
CA GLU A 65 -11.59 -21.15 -11.12
C GLU A 65 -11.20 -22.62 -10.95
N TYR A 66 -10.53 -22.94 -9.83
CA TYR A 66 -10.10 -24.30 -9.55
C TYR A 66 -11.28 -25.24 -9.32
N ILE A 67 -12.28 -24.82 -8.55
CA ILE A 67 -13.49 -25.63 -8.29
C ILE A 67 -14.26 -25.88 -9.59
N THR A 68 -14.36 -24.89 -10.47
CA THR A 68 -15.14 -24.97 -11.71
C THR A 68 -14.44 -25.78 -12.81
N THR A 69 -13.12 -25.63 -12.93
CA THR A 69 -12.35 -26.17 -14.07
C THR A 69 -11.43 -27.34 -13.70
N GLY A 70 -11.20 -27.58 -12.40
CA GLY A 70 -10.29 -28.60 -11.89
C GLY A 70 -8.80 -28.20 -11.93
N ALA A 71 -8.46 -27.01 -12.41
CA ALA A 71 -7.08 -26.51 -12.48
C ALA A 71 -7.04 -24.98 -12.42
N LEU A 72 -5.86 -24.42 -12.11
CA LEU A 72 -5.62 -22.99 -12.29
C LEU A 72 -4.98 -22.76 -13.67
N LYS A 73 -5.49 -21.82 -14.47
CA LYS A 73 -4.87 -21.39 -15.72
C LYS A 73 -3.49 -20.79 -15.48
N LYS A 74 -3.31 -20.11 -14.36
CA LYS A 74 -2.02 -19.65 -13.85
C LYS A 74 -1.87 -20.04 -12.39
N PHE A 75 -0.84 -20.82 -12.09
CA PHE A 75 -0.53 -21.20 -10.70
C PHE A 75 -0.04 -20.01 -9.87
N ILE A 76 0.79 -19.15 -10.46
CA ILE A 76 1.29 -17.92 -9.82
C ILE A 76 0.51 -16.72 -10.35
N ASN A 77 -0.07 -15.95 -9.44
CA ASN A 77 -0.82 -14.73 -9.74
C ASN A 77 -0.25 -13.56 -8.93
N PHE A 78 -0.41 -12.36 -9.47
CA PHE A 78 0.11 -11.13 -8.88
C PHE A 78 -1.04 -10.13 -8.69
N THR A 79 -1.02 -9.43 -7.57
CA THR A 79 -1.82 -8.22 -7.37
C THR A 79 -0.99 -6.99 -7.77
N PRO A 80 -1.63 -5.93 -8.28
CA PRO A 80 -0.92 -4.68 -8.55
C PRO A 80 -0.33 -4.09 -7.26
N ASN A 81 0.90 -3.58 -7.35
CA ASN A 81 1.56 -2.82 -6.28
C ASN A 81 2.09 -1.48 -6.80
N PRO A 82 1.22 -0.51 -7.12
CA PRO A 82 1.63 0.76 -7.71
C PRO A 82 2.38 1.65 -6.70
N PRO A 83 3.29 2.52 -7.19
CA PRO A 83 3.93 3.54 -6.35
C PRO A 83 2.92 4.63 -5.98
N ILE A 84 2.89 4.98 -4.70
CA ILE A 84 2.04 6.04 -4.14
C ILE A 84 2.93 7.15 -3.59
N SER A 85 2.56 8.39 -3.85
CA SER A 85 3.22 9.59 -3.32
C SER A 85 2.21 10.63 -2.87
N ILE A 86 2.70 11.68 -2.21
CA ILE A 86 1.91 12.87 -1.90
C ILE A 86 1.24 13.50 -3.14
N GLU A 87 1.78 13.26 -4.34
CA GLU A 87 1.28 13.84 -5.60
C GLU A 87 0.06 13.07 -6.14
N ASN A 88 -0.06 11.78 -5.82
CA ASN A 88 -1.00 10.89 -6.50
C ASN A 88 -1.99 10.18 -5.55
N ILE A 89 -1.80 10.26 -4.24
CA ILE A 89 -2.63 9.58 -3.24
C ILE A 89 -4.11 10.02 -3.27
N ASP A 90 -4.38 11.25 -3.70
CA ASP A 90 -5.73 11.84 -3.80
C ASP A 90 -6.40 11.65 -5.16
N THR A 91 -5.62 11.40 -6.20
CA THR A 91 -6.08 11.40 -7.60
C THR A 91 -6.08 10.01 -8.22
N SER A 92 -5.36 9.06 -7.62
CA SER A 92 -5.26 7.69 -8.12
C SER A 92 -6.33 6.78 -7.55
N ALA A 93 -6.61 5.70 -8.28
CA ALA A 93 -7.51 4.65 -7.86
C ALA A 93 -7.12 3.34 -8.53
N LEU A 94 -7.50 2.21 -7.94
CA LEU A 94 -7.27 0.87 -8.47
C LEU A 94 -8.60 0.13 -8.63
N GLN A 95 -8.76 -0.56 -9.76
CA GLN A 95 -9.95 -1.37 -10.01
C GLN A 95 -9.81 -2.75 -9.38
N GLY A 96 -10.79 -3.13 -8.56
CA GLY A 96 -10.91 -4.45 -7.97
C GLY A 96 -11.29 -5.52 -8.98
N TYR A 97 -11.13 -6.78 -8.58
CA TYR A 97 -11.55 -7.94 -9.40
C TYR A 97 -13.08 -8.10 -9.45
N ASP A 98 -13.81 -7.35 -8.63
CA ASP A 98 -15.28 -7.19 -8.69
C ASP A 98 -15.72 -6.07 -9.66
N GLY A 99 -14.78 -5.44 -10.37
CA GLY A 99 -15.02 -4.39 -11.36
C GLY A 99 -15.21 -3.00 -10.78
N LYS A 100 -15.22 -2.84 -9.44
CA LYS A 100 -15.37 -1.54 -8.79
C LYS A 100 -14.06 -0.78 -8.72
N LEU A 101 -14.13 0.54 -8.74
CA LEU A 101 -12.98 1.42 -8.58
C LEU A 101 -12.86 1.84 -7.10
N TYR A 102 -11.67 1.70 -6.53
CA TYR A 102 -11.36 2.05 -5.15
C TYR A 102 -10.27 3.11 -5.11
N SER A 103 -10.46 4.17 -4.33
CA SER A 103 -9.43 5.18 -4.11
C SER A 103 -8.24 4.59 -3.35
N ILE A 104 -7.04 5.15 -3.55
CA ILE A 104 -5.85 4.74 -2.78
C ILE A 104 -6.08 4.87 -1.28
N LYS A 105 -6.80 5.92 -0.85
CA LYS A 105 -7.13 6.16 0.56
C LYS A 105 -7.98 5.06 1.18
N GLU A 106 -8.87 4.42 0.42
CA GLU A 106 -9.66 3.28 0.88
C GLU A 106 -8.82 2.00 0.97
N LEU A 107 -7.83 1.85 0.09
CA LEU A 107 -7.01 0.65 -0.01
C LEU A 107 -5.79 0.64 0.93
N CYS A 108 -5.29 1.82 1.31
CA CYS A 108 -4.26 1.99 2.35
C CYS A 108 -4.90 1.94 3.74
N THR A 109 -5.08 0.73 4.26
CA THR A 109 -5.81 0.41 5.49
C THR A 109 -4.90 0.29 6.73
N GLY A 110 -5.37 0.81 7.88
CA GLY A 110 -4.68 0.78 9.19
C GLY A 110 -3.65 1.90 9.40
N ASN A 111 -3.33 2.41 10.59
CA ASN A 111 -4.11 2.59 11.83
C ASN A 111 -4.64 4.05 11.89
N TRP A 112 -5.76 4.18 12.61
CA TRP A 112 -6.46 5.41 12.99
C TRP A 112 -5.74 6.12 14.14
#